data_AF-A0A086LX87-F1
#
_entry.id   AF-A0A086LX87-F1
#
_cell.length_a   1.000
_cell.length_b   1.000
_cell.length_c   1.000
_cell.angle_alpha   90.00
_cell.angle_beta   90.00
_cell.angle_gamma   90.00
#
_symmetry.space_group_name_H-M   'P 1'
#
loop_
_entity.id
_entity.type
_entity.pdbx_description
1 polymer ?
#
loop_
_entity_poly.entity_id
_entity_poly.type
_entity_poly.pdbx_seq_one_letter_code
_entity_poly.pdbx_strand_id
1 'polypeptide(L)'
;MAFFSCCNCDPETEEETQVNLETDRPNSEASTDGQPLTPEQKQKEKERLQALVKAFAKAAVAGASCFFIDVSSQQKIPATYILDKSLKMFTVAFSSGVEHSFSLSSLQDVYSYEDLLHSDSTASLAQEPGIANLSDSDKRKLIMLEYLDASHRRLNRLFLMETGEDEMRDRFLTCMRILKLYSLTPAQSATNGGDQANGSR
;
A
#
# COMPACT_ATOMS: atom_id res chain seq x y z
N MET A 1 -35.06 1.57 41.80
CA MET A 1 -34.67 2.71 42.65
C MET A 1 -34.67 3.93 41.76
N ALA A 2 -35.59 4.84 42.03
CA ALA A 2 -35.78 6.07 41.29
C ALA A 2 -34.98 7.22 41.93
N PHE A 3 -35.03 8.36 41.24
CA PHE A 3 -34.76 9.73 41.70
C PHE A 3 -33.34 10.27 41.44
N PHE A 4 -33.15 10.76 40.21
CA PHE A 4 -32.38 11.98 39.99
C PHE A 4 -33.23 13.17 40.38
N SER A 5 -32.68 13.97 41.30
CA SER A 5 -33.29 15.17 41.87
C SER A 5 -33.14 16.36 40.91
N CYS A 6 -34.21 17.14 40.80
CA CYS A 6 -34.31 18.42 40.12
C CYS A 6 -33.56 19.54 40.87
N CYS A 7 -33.17 20.58 40.14
CA CYS A 7 -33.57 22.00 40.34
C CYS A 7 -32.84 22.87 39.31
N ASN A 8 -33.51 23.44 38.31
CA ASN A 8 -34.27 24.71 38.29
C ASN A 8 -33.37 25.93 37.98
N CYS A 9 -33.64 26.63 36.86
CA CYS A 9 -33.74 28.09 36.79
C CYS A 9 -34.31 28.56 35.43
N ASP A 10 -35.19 29.55 35.55
CA ASP A 10 -36.31 30.03 34.72
C ASP A 10 -36.01 30.66 33.32
N PRO A 11 -37.09 30.94 32.55
CA PRO A 11 -37.11 31.49 31.19
C PRO A 11 -37.31 33.02 31.16
N GLU A 12 -37.72 33.54 29.99
CA GLU A 12 -38.11 34.93 29.64
C GLU A 12 -36.94 35.77 29.08
N THR A 13 -37.01 36.50 27.95
CA THR A 13 -38.13 36.94 27.09
C THR A 13 -37.59 37.54 25.76
N GLU A 14 -38.48 37.57 24.75
CA GLU A 14 -38.65 38.57 23.66
C GLU A 14 -37.62 38.61 22.47
N GLU A 15 -38.01 38.28 21.22
CA GLU A 15 -38.74 39.08 20.18
C GLU A 15 -37.92 40.30 19.69
N GLU A 16 -37.72 40.67 18.41
CA GLU A 16 -38.06 40.28 17.02
C GLU A 16 -36.80 40.67 16.17
N THR A 17 -36.55 40.28 14.93
CA THR A 17 -37.10 40.88 13.70
C THR A 17 -36.53 40.12 12.47
N GLN A 18 -37.39 39.88 11.48
CA GLN A 18 -37.10 39.23 10.19
C GLN A 18 -36.26 40.10 9.23
N VAL A 19 -35.38 39.50 8.42
CA VAL A 19 -35.25 39.82 6.98
C VAL A 19 -34.87 38.54 6.20
N ASN A 20 -35.53 38.38 5.06
CA ASN A 20 -35.60 37.23 4.18
C ASN A 20 -34.47 37.21 3.10
N LEU A 21 -34.40 36.10 2.36
CA LEU A 21 -33.81 35.85 1.01
C LEU A 21 -32.57 34.94 0.88
N GLU A 22 -32.84 33.87 0.13
CA GLU A 22 -32.03 32.77 -0.39
C GLU A 22 -30.87 33.23 -1.30
N THR A 23 -29.80 32.42 -1.39
CA THR A 23 -29.44 31.63 -2.60
C THR A 23 -27.96 31.20 -2.57
N ASP A 24 -27.76 29.89 -2.66
CA ASP A 24 -26.61 29.09 -3.08
C ASP A 24 -25.17 29.62 -2.99
N ARG A 25 -24.40 28.99 -2.10
CA ARG A 25 -23.00 28.65 -2.34
C ARG A 25 -22.78 27.15 -2.03
N PRO A 26 -22.33 26.33 -2.98
CA PRO A 26 -21.99 24.94 -2.68
C PRO A 26 -20.81 24.93 -1.72
N ASN A 27 -21.09 24.41 -0.53
CA ASN A 27 -20.14 24.14 0.54
C ASN A 27 -19.14 23.10 0.02
N SER A 28 -17.90 23.53 -0.21
CA SER A 28 -16.79 22.64 -0.56
C SER A 28 -16.72 21.49 0.43
N GLU A 29 -16.68 20.30 -0.13
CA GLU A 29 -16.68 19.00 0.54
C GLU A 29 -15.65 18.97 1.66
N ALA A 30 -16.15 19.00 2.89
CA ALA A 30 -15.38 18.66 4.06
C ALA A 30 -15.00 17.18 3.97
N SER A 31 -13.71 16.93 3.83
CA SER A 31 -13.05 15.62 3.92
C SER A 31 -13.64 14.82 5.07
N THR A 32 -14.51 13.87 4.76
CA THR A 32 -15.14 12.99 5.74
C THR A 32 -14.23 11.79 5.97
N ASP A 33 -13.05 12.06 6.51
CA ASP A 33 -12.09 11.04 6.90
C ASP A 33 -12.49 10.55 8.30
N GLY A 34 -13.42 9.59 8.36
CA GLY A 34 -13.84 9.00 9.64
C GLY A 34 -15.24 8.40 9.73
N GLN A 35 -16.08 8.48 8.68
CA GLN A 35 -17.36 7.75 8.72
C GLN A 35 -17.14 6.26 8.40
N PRO A 36 -17.65 5.34 9.24
CA PRO A 36 -17.56 3.91 8.96
C PRO A 36 -18.31 3.59 7.67
N LEU A 37 -17.58 3.07 6.67
CA LEU A 37 -18.13 2.68 5.38
C LEU A 37 -19.34 1.75 5.55
N THR A 38 -20.39 2.01 4.78
CA THR A 38 -21.55 1.11 4.66
C THR A 38 -21.10 -0.26 4.13
N PRO A 39 -21.83 -1.36 4.41
CA PRO A 39 -21.52 -2.68 3.86
C PRO A 39 -21.33 -2.69 2.34
N GLU A 40 -22.15 -1.93 1.62
CA GLU A 40 -22.11 -1.77 0.17
C GLU A 40 -20.83 -1.07 -0.29
N GLN A 41 -20.44 0.02 0.40
CA GLN A 41 -19.18 0.73 0.12
C GLN A 41 -17.96 -0.16 0.40
N LYS A 42 -17.98 -0.94 1.50
CA LYS A 42 -16.91 -1.90 1.81
C LYS A 42 -16.75 -2.97 0.74
N GLN A 43 -17.86 -3.51 0.24
CA GLN A 43 -17.83 -4.52 -0.81
C GLN A 43 -17.29 -3.95 -2.12
N LYS A 44 -17.74 -2.76 -2.53
CA LYS A 44 -17.24 -2.08 -3.72
C LYS A 44 -15.74 -1.78 -3.62
N GLU A 45 -15.28 -1.31 -2.47
CA GLU A 45 -13.87 -1.02 -2.25
C GLU A 45 -13.01 -2.30 -2.27
N LYS A 46 -13.50 -3.38 -1.67
CA LYS A 46 -12.86 -4.69 -1.76
C LYS A 46 -12.71 -5.17 -3.20
N GLU A 47 -13.76 -5.05 -4.02
CA GLU A 47 -13.72 -5.43 -5.44
C GLU A 47 -12.71 -4.58 -6.22
N ARG A 48 -12.67 -3.26 -5.95
CA ARG A 48 -11.70 -2.34 -6.54
C ARG A 48 -10.26 -2.74 -6.22
N LEU A 49 -9.97 -3.02 -4.95
CA LEU A 49 -8.64 -3.45 -4.50
C LEU A 49 -8.26 -4.82 -5.08
N GLN A 50 -9.19 -5.77 -5.15
CA GLN A 50 -8.96 -7.07 -5.77
C GLN A 50 -8.63 -6.93 -7.26
N ALA A 51 -9.36 -6.09 -8.00
CA ALA A 51 -9.07 -5.83 -9.41
C ALA A 51 -7.70 -5.19 -9.61
N LEU A 52 -7.34 -4.21 -8.76
CA LEU A 52 -6.04 -3.54 -8.77
C LEU A 52 -4.89 -4.52 -8.54
N VAL A 53 -4.97 -5.34 -7.49
CA VAL A 53 -3.95 -6.34 -7.16
C VAL A 53 -3.86 -7.40 -8.25
N LYS A 54 -4.99 -7.84 -8.81
CA LYS A 54 -5.00 -8.84 -9.91
C LYS A 54 -4.32 -8.32 -11.17
N ALA A 55 -4.58 -7.06 -11.55
CA ALA A 55 -3.96 -6.43 -12.71
C ALA A 55 -2.44 -6.28 -12.49
N PHE A 56 -2.04 -5.82 -11.32
CA PHE A 56 -0.62 -5.71 -10.94
C PHE A 56 0.07 -7.07 -10.93
N ALA A 57 -0.49 -8.07 -10.26
CA ALA A 57 0.06 -9.42 -10.18
C ALA A 57 0.23 -10.04 -11.57
N LYS A 58 -0.74 -9.86 -12.48
CA LYS A 58 -0.62 -10.33 -13.86
C LYS A 58 0.57 -9.69 -14.59
N ALA A 59 0.77 -8.38 -14.43
CA ALA A 59 1.91 -7.69 -15.03
C ALA A 59 3.23 -8.10 -14.40
N ALA A 60 3.30 -8.16 -13.07
CA ALA A 60 4.49 -8.56 -12.34
C ALA A 60 4.89 -10.03 -12.60
N VAL A 61 3.93 -10.95 -12.77
CA VAL A 61 4.23 -12.34 -13.15
C VAL A 61 4.80 -12.44 -14.56
N ALA A 62 4.41 -11.54 -15.47
CA ALA A 62 5.00 -11.44 -16.79
C ALA A 62 6.38 -10.74 -16.80
N GLY A 63 6.73 -10.08 -15.69
CA GLY A 63 7.87 -9.20 -15.58
C GLY A 63 7.51 -7.77 -15.94
N ALA A 64 7.90 -6.82 -15.09
CA ALA A 64 7.72 -5.39 -15.32
C ALA A 64 9.07 -4.66 -15.25
N SER A 65 9.31 -3.80 -16.24
CA SER A 65 10.57 -3.06 -16.38
C SER A 65 10.71 -1.97 -15.32
N CYS A 66 11.86 -1.96 -14.65
CA CYS A 66 12.22 -0.98 -13.64
C CYS A 66 13.70 -0.59 -13.77
N PHE A 67 14.14 0.35 -12.94
CA PHE A 67 15.55 0.55 -12.64
C PHE A 67 15.85 0.13 -11.21
N PHE A 68 16.92 -0.61 -11.03
CA PHE A 68 17.56 -0.78 -9.73
C PHE A 68 18.50 0.40 -9.48
N ILE A 69 18.41 1.00 -8.30
CA ILE A 69 19.27 2.11 -7.90
C ILE A 69 20.37 1.55 -7.01
N ASP A 70 21.58 1.46 -7.54
CA ASP A 70 22.76 1.16 -6.73
C ASP A 70 23.20 2.45 -6.03
N VAL A 71 22.87 2.55 -4.74
CA VAL A 71 23.17 3.70 -3.91
C VAL A 71 24.68 3.96 -3.82
N SER A 72 25.49 2.89 -3.84
CA SER A 72 26.94 2.98 -3.66
C SER A 72 27.65 3.48 -4.91
N SER A 73 27.29 2.97 -6.09
CA SER A 73 27.85 3.40 -7.37
C SER A 73 27.10 4.57 -8.02
N GLN A 74 25.97 4.98 -7.42
CA GLN A 74 25.07 6.02 -7.91
C GLN A 74 24.54 5.73 -9.33
N GLN A 75 24.44 4.45 -9.68
CA GLN A 75 24.01 4.02 -11.00
C GLN A 75 22.54 3.59 -11.00
N LYS A 76 21.87 3.91 -12.11
CA LYS A 76 20.56 3.36 -12.47
C LYS A 76 20.79 2.18 -13.40
N ILE A 77 20.47 0.98 -12.92
CA ILE A 77 20.70 -0.25 -13.65
C ILE A 77 19.34 -0.76 -14.15
N PRO A 78 19.12 -0.89 -15.48
CA PRO A 78 17.89 -1.48 -16.01
C PRO A 78 17.69 -2.89 -15.45
N ALA A 79 16.49 -3.15 -14.95
CA ALA A 79 16.12 -4.42 -14.37
C ALA A 79 14.65 -4.76 -14.69
N THR A 80 14.24 -5.98 -14.34
CA THR A 80 12.84 -6.40 -14.42
C THR A 80 12.46 -7.03 -13.10
N TYR A 81 11.40 -6.52 -12.46
CA TYR A 81 10.86 -7.18 -11.28
C TYR A 81 9.80 -8.20 -11.69
N ILE A 82 9.78 -9.31 -10.96
CA ILE A 82 8.95 -10.47 -11.24
C ILE A 82 8.33 -10.96 -9.92
N LEU A 83 7.04 -11.28 -9.97
CA LEU A 83 6.39 -12.09 -8.93
C LEU A 83 6.23 -13.52 -9.43
N ASP A 84 6.47 -14.50 -8.57
CA ASP A 84 6.17 -15.88 -8.93
C ASP A 84 4.65 -16.10 -9.03
N LYS A 85 4.23 -17.20 -9.68
CA LYS A 85 2.80 -17.51 -9.87
C LYS A 85 2.03 -17.68 -8.56
N SER A 86 2.73 -18.02 -7.46
CA SER A 86 2.11 -18.16 -6.15
C SER A 86 2.04 -16.86 -5.36
N LEU A 87 2.59 -15.75 -5.90
CA LEU A 87 2.66 -14.43 -5.26
C LEU A 87 3.31 -14.51 -3.86
N LYS A 88 4.38 -15.32 -3.75
CA LYS A 88 5.17 -15.52 -2.54
C LYS A 88 6.61 -15.04 -2.69
N MET A 89 7.15 -15.05 -3.91
CA MET A 89 8.53 -14.68 -4.19
C MET A 89 8.54 -13.43 -5.07
N PHE A 90 9.32 -12.44 -4.65
CA PHE A 90 9.65 -11.27 -5.44
C PHE A 90 11.09 -11.38 -5.91
N THR A 91 11.31 -11.14 -7.19
CA THR A 91 12.61 -11.26 -7.85
C THR A 91 12.89 -10.01 -8.66
N VAL A 92 14.12 -9.52 -8.62
CA VAL A 92 14.65 -8.52 -9.53
C VAL A 92 15.71 -9.19 -10.39
N ALA A 93 15.43 -9.28 -11.69
CA ALA A 93 16.30 -9.88 -12.68
C ALA A 93 17.07 -8.80 -13.45
N PHE A 94 18.37 -9.00 -13.61
CA PHE A 94 19.27 -8.12 -14.35
C PHE A 94 19.63 -8.73 -15.71
N SER A 95 19.98 -7.89 -16.68
CA SER A 95 20.42 -8.34 -18.02
C SER A 95 21.69 -9.20 -17.98
N SER A 96 22.47 -9.11 -16.91
CA SER A 96 23.65 -9.96 -16.65
C SER A 96 23.30 -11.41 -16.29
N GLY A 97 22.02 -11.74 -16.06
CA GLY A 97 21.57 -13.03 -15.55
C GLY A 97 21.69 -13.18 -14.03
N VAL A 98 22.16 -12.15 -13.32
CA VAL A 98 22.07 -12.09 -11.87
C VAL A 98 20.61 -11.85 -11.47
N GLU A 99 20.18 -12.52 -10.40
CA GLU A 99 18.86 -12.34 -9.82
C GLU A 99 18.97 -12.05 -8.33
N HIS A 100 18.12 -11.17 -7.85
CA HIS A 100 17.96 -10.87 -6.44
C HIS A 100 16.53 -11.20 -6.01
N SER A 101 16.37 -12.17 -5.12
CA SER A 101 15.05 -12.72 -4.77
C SER A 101 14.83 -12.80 -3.26
N PHE A 102 13.61 -12.50 -2.81
CA PHE A 102 13.19 -12.68 -1.42
C PHE A 102 11.71 -13.08 -1.31
N SER A 103 11.34 -13.67 -0.18
CA SER A 103 9.94 -14.02 0.11
C SER A 103 9.15 -12.78 0.50
N LEU A 104 7.95 -12.58 -0.04
CA LEU A 104 7.05 -11.51 0.40
C LEU A 104 6.69 -11.62 1.89
N SER A 105 6.78 -12.82 2.49
CA SER A 105 6.62 -12.98 3.93
C SER A 105 7.75 -12.36 4.76
N SER A 106 8.91 -12.10 4.16
CA SER A 106 10.03 -11.41 4.83
C SER A 106 10.01 -9.90 4.60
N LEU A 107 9.12 -9.38 3.74
CA LEU A 107 8.95 -7.95 3.48
C LEU A 107 8.45 -7.24 4.75
N GLN A 108 9.27 -6.32 5.26
CA GLN A 108 8.97 -5.53 6.45
C GLN A 108 8.16 -4.31 6.08
N ASP A 109 8.49 -3.58 5.02
CA ASP A 109 7.67 -2.48 4.53
C ASP A 109 8.10 -1.99 3.14
N VAL A 110 7.30 -1.08 2.57
CA VAL A 110 7.57 -0.41 1.30
C VAL A 110 7.35 1.10 1.42
N TYR A 111 8.28 1.87 0.86
CA TYR A 111 8.36 3.31 1.05
C TYR A 111 8.44 4.04 -0.29
N SER A 112 7.72 5.14 -0.41
CA SER A 112 7.99 6.21 -1.38
C SER A 112 9.16 7.08 -0.91
N TYR A 113 9.67 7.96 -1.77
CA TYR A 113 10.66 8.95 -1.35
C TYR A 113 10.14 9.86 -0.22
N GLU A 114 8.86 10.25 -0.27
CA GLU A 114 8.25 11.05 0.80
C GLU A 114 8.19 10.27 2.11
N ASP A 115 7.85 8.98 2.08
CA ASP A 115 7.83 8.13 3.28
C ASP A 115 9.23 8.04 3.92
N LEU A 116 10.31 8.02 3.11
CA LEU A 116 11.68 8.00 3.63
C LEU A 116 12.02 9.28 4.41
N LEU A 117 11.54 10.45 3.96
CA LEU A 117 11.84 11.73 4.61
C LEU A 117 11.15 11.89 5.97
N HIS A 118 9.98 11.28 6.15
CA HIS A 118 9.16 11.44 7.35
C HIS A 118 9.44 10.40 8.44
N SER A 119 10.28 9.40 8.17
CA SER A 119 10.57 8.30 9.09
C SER A 119 11.97 8.42 9.67
N ASP A 120 12.08 8.55 11.00
CA ASP A 120 13.37 8.67 11.70
C ASP A 120 14.35 7.53 11.39
N SER A 121 13.84 6.31 11.17
CA SER A 121 14.66 5.13 10.88
C SER A 121 15.17 5.06 9.44
N THR A 122 14.64 5.89 8.54
CA THR A 122 14.95 5.86 7.10
C THR A 122 15.36 7.20 6.51
N ALA A 123 15.18 8.32 7.22
CA ALA A 123 15.51 9.67 6.74
C ALA A 123 16.98 9.85 6.34
N SER A 124 17.90 9.14 7.01
CA SER A 124 19.33 9.15 6.63
C SER A 124 19.58 8.56 5.23
N LEU A 125 18.74 7.63 4.77
CA LEU A 125 18.86 7.02 3.44
C LEU A 125 18.55 8.00 2.32
N ALA A 126 17.68 8.98 2.57
CA ALA A 126 17.37 10.03 1.60
C ALA A 126 18.57 10.97 1.36
N GLN A 127 19.54 10.99 2.29
CA GLN A 127 20.77 11.78 2.19
C GLN A 127 21.92 11.02 1.52
N GLU A 128 21.78 9.72 1.29
CA GLU A 128 22.79 8.95 0.56
C GLU A 128 22.99 9.51 -0.85
N PRO A 129 24.23 9.70 -1.34
CA PRO A 129 24.48 10.35 -2.62
C PRO A 129 23.70 9.73 -3.79
N GLY A 130 23.56 8.39 -3.82
CA GLY A 130 22.81 7.70 -4.86
C GLY A 130 21.30 7.98 -4.87
N ILE A 131 20.74 8.53 -3.79
CA ILE A 131 19.34 8.95 -3.69
C ILE A 131 19.22 10.47 -3.74
N ALA A 132 20.05 11.19 -2.99
CA ALA A 132 20.03 12.65 -2.92
C ALA A 132 20.26 13.31 -4.29
N ASN A 133 21.14 12.71 -5.11
CA ASN A 133 21.50 13.21 -6.45
C ASN A 133 20.49 12.85 -7.54
N LEU A 134 19.44 12.07 -7.23
CA LEU A 134 18.36 11.82 -8.17
C LEU A 134 17.61 13.13 -8.48
N SER A 135 17.15 13.28 -9.73
CA SER A 135 16.28 14.39 -10.08
C SER A 135 14.96 14.30 -9.32
N ASP A 136 14.25 15.42 -9.16
CA ASP A 136 12.94 15.40 -8.48
C ASP A 136 11.92 14.49 -9.20
N SER A 137 12.03 14.38 -10.53
CA SER A 137 11.21 13.44 -11.31
C SER A 137 11.53 11.99 -11.01
N ASP A 138 12.79 11.66 -10.74
CA ASP A 138 13.19 10.30 -10.38
C ASP A 138 12.80 9.97 -8.94
N LYS A 139 12.96 10.94 -8.03
CA LYS A 139 12.56 10.81 -6.62
C LYS A 139 11.06 10.47 -6.49
N ARG A 140 10.20 11.08 -7.30
CA ARG A 140 8.76 10.76 -7.34
C ARG A 140 8.42 9.34 -7.80
N LYS A 141 9.37 8.65 -8.45
CA LYS A 141 9.22 7.26 -8.93
C LYS A 141 9.99 6.25 -8.09
N LEU A 142 10.73 6.72 -7.07
CA LEU A 142 11.55 5.89 -6.20
C LEU A 142 10.67 5.04 -5.27
N ILE A 143 11.09 3.80 -5.11
CA ILE A 143 10.51 2.80 -4.22
C ILE A 143 11.66 2.20 -3.41
N MET A 144 11.50 2.14 -2.09
CA MET A 144 12.36 1.31 -1.25
C MET A 144 11.56 0.12 -0.72
N LEU A 145 12.11 -1.08 -0.88
CA LEU A 145 11.64 -2.30 -0.23
C LEU A 145 12.56 -2.60 0.95
N GLU A 146 12.01 -2.80 2.13
CA GLU A 146 12.75 -3.25 3.30
C GLU A 146 12.32 -4.67 3.66
N TYR A 147 13.25 -5.63 3.70
CA TYR A 147 12.94 -7.04 3.91
C TYR A 147 14.04 -7.75 4.72
N LEU A 148 13.66 -8.82 5.42
CA LEU A 148 14.62 -9.67 6.10
C LEU A 148 15.21 -10.71 5.14
N ASP A 149 16.50 -11.00 5.31
CA ASP A 149 17.15 -12.11 4.62
C ASP A 149 16.53 -13.47 4.97
N ALA A 150 16.93 -14.53 4.28
CA ALA A 150 16.43 -15.88 4.53
C ALA A 150 16.71 -16.36 5.97
N SER A 151 17.72 -15.81 6.64
CA SER A 151 18.03 -16.13 8.04
C SER A 151 17.16 -15.36 9.04
N HIS A 152 16.37 -14.38 8.59
CA HIS A 152 15.61 -13.44 9.41
C HIS A 152 16.45 -12.66 10.42
N ARG A 153 17.75 -12.46 10.14
CA ARG A 153 18.68 -11.77 11.05
C ARG A 153 19.17 -10.45 10.49
N ARG A 154 19.10 -10.26 9.17
CA ARG A 154 19.60 -9.06 8.51
C ARG A 154 18.48 -8.37 7.76
N LEU A 155 18.31 -7.09 8.09
CA LEU A 155 17.44 -6.18 7.35
C LEU A 155 18.19 -5.72 6.10
N ASN A 156 17.57 -5.93 4.94
CA ASN A 156 18.08 -5.52 3.65
C ASN A 156 17.15 -4.49 3.03
N ARG A 157 17.72 -3.63 2.20
CA ARG A 157 17.02 -2.55 1.52
C ARG A 157 17.30 -2.64 0.03
N LEU A 158 16.23 -2.56 -0.76
CA LEU A 158 16.30 -2.57 -2.22
C LEU A 158 15.64 -1.31 -2.75
N PHE A 159 16.38 -0.55 -3.56
CA PHE A 159 15.88 0.67 -4.18
C PHE A 159 15.55 0.41 -5.64
N LEU A 160 14.29 0.65 -6.00
CA LEU A 160 13.76 0.51 -7.34
C LEU A 160 13.17 1.83 -7.81
N MET A 161 13.05 1.98 -9.13
CA MET A 161 12.38 3.12 -9.75
C MET A 161 11.51 2.62 -10.90
N GLU A 162 10.24 3.01 -10.90
CA GLU A 162 9.29 2.67 -11.98
C GLU A 162 9.64 3.42 -13.27
N THR A 163 9.35 2.80 -14.41
CA THR A 163 9.70 3.34 -15.74
C THR A 163 8.62 4.27 -16.32
N GLY A 164 7.40 4.22 -15.80
CA GLY A 164 6.26 5.00 -16.29
C GLY A 164 5.95 6.27 -15.50
N GLU A 165 4.67 6.62 -15.42
CA GLU A 165 4.16 7.77 -14.68
C GLU A 165 4.22 7.56 -13.16
N ASP A 166 4.13 8.66 -12.41
CA ASP A 166 4.21 8.67 -10.95
C ASP A 166 3.12 7.75 -10.30
N GLU A 167 1.97 7.58 -10.96
CA GLU A 167 0.90 6.67 -10.54
C GLU A 167 1.32 5.18 -10.50
N MET A 168 2.32 4.78 -11.31
CA MET A 168 2.82 3.40 -11.30
C MET A 168 3.51 3.07 -9.98
N ARG A 169 4.23 4.05 -9.39
CA ARG A 169 4.82 3.92 -8.05
C ARG A 169 3.72 3.70 -7.01
N ASP A 170 2.68 4.52 -7.01
CA ASP A 170 1.57 4.39 -6.04
C ASP A 170 0.88 3.03 -6.14
N ARG A 171 0.65 2.57 -7.38
CA ARG A 171 0.11 1.24 -7.64
C ARG A 171 1.03 0.16 -7.09
N PHE A 172 2.34 0.25 -7.33
CA PHE A 172 3.32 -0.70 -6.81
C PHE A 172 3.29 -0.76 -5.28
N LEU A 173 3.39 0.39 -4.60
CA LEU A 173 3.39 0.47 -3.14
C LEU A 173 2.12 -0.12 -2.55
N THR A 174 0.96 0.26 -3.10
CA THR A 174 -0.35 -0.25 -2.65
C THR A 174 -0.43 -1.77 -2.81
N CYS A 175 -0.07 -2.28 -3.99
CA CYS A 175 -0.11 -3.71 -4.26
C CYS A 175 0.85 -4.49 -3.36
N MET A 176 2.07 -4.03 -3.17
CA MET A 176 3.06 -4.70 -2.32
C MET A 176 2.64 -4.71 -0.85
N ARG A 177 2.05 -3.62 -0.34
CA ARG A 177 1.45 -3.57 1.01
C ARG A 177 0.34 -4.60 1.16
N ILE A 178 -0.54 -4.72 0.17
CA ILE A 178 -1.63 -5.70 0.18
C ILE A 178 -1.08 -7.14 0.11
N LEU A 179 -0.16 -7.41 -0.82
CA LEU A 179 0.45 -8.74 -0.98
C LEU A 179 1.19 -9.19 0.28
N LYS A 180 1.91 -8.27 0.95
CA LYS A 180 2.51 -8.51 2.26
C LYS A 180 1.48 -9.00 3.28
N LEU A 181 0.35 -8.30 3.42
CA LEU A 181 -0.71 -8.70 4.37
C LEU A 181 -1.24 -10.11 4.09
N TYR A 182 -1.40 -10.48 2.81
CA TYR A 182 -1.85 -11.82 2.43
C TYR A 182 -0.77 -12.89 2.63
N SER A 183 0.51 -12.56 2.50
CA SER A 183 1.60 -13.50 2.74
C SER A 183 1.72 -13.94 4.22
N LEU A 184 1.20 -13.12 5.15
CA LEU A 184 1.15 -13.40 6.58
C LEU A 184 -0.11 -14.16 7.00
N THR A 185 -1.14 -14.16 6.16
CA THR A 185 -2.37 -14.89 6.44
C THR A 185 -2.15 -16.35 6.01
N PRO A 186 -2.18 -17.33 6.93
CA PRO A 186 -2.14 -18.73 6.51
C PRO A 186 -3.30 -18.96 5.54
N ALA A 187 -2.98 -19.47 4.35
CA ALA A 187 -3.97 -19.73 3.32
C ALA A 187 -5.13 -20.48 3.95
N GLN A 188 -6.32 -19.87 3.97
CA GLN A 188 -7.55 -20.61 4.20
C GLN A 188 -7.62 -21.57 3.02
N SER A 189 -7.19 -22.80 3.27
CA SER A 189 -7.32 -23.94 2.38
C SER A 189 -8.75 -23.94 1.86
N ALA A 190 -8.89 -23.96 0.54
CA ALA A 190 -10.13 -24.24 -0.13
C ALA A 190 -10.58 -25.67 0.24
N THR A 191 -11.19 -25.83 1.41
CA THR A 191 -12.06 -26.95 1.71
C THR A 191 -13.38 -26.68 1.02
N ASN A 192 -13.57 -27.26 -0.18
CA ASN A 192 -14.89 -27.58 -0.72
C ASN A 192 -14.80 -28.61 -1.86
N GLY A 193 -15.32 -29.81 -1.60
CA GLY A 193 -15.85 -30.79 -2.57
C GLY A 193 -14.88 -31.88 -3.03
N GLY A 194 -15.05 -33.17 -2.75
CA GLY A 194 -16.20 -33.86 -2.17
C GLY A 194 -15.84 -35.27 -1.68
N ASP A 195 -16.49 -35.62 -0.59
CA ASP A 195 -16.56 -36.94 0.02
C ASP A 195 -17.62 -37.77 -0.73
N GLN A 196 -17.27 -38.96 -1.22
CA GLN A 196 -17.98 -40.22 -0.94
C GLN A 196 -17.67 -41.36 -1.94
N ALA A 197 -17.25 -42.48 -1.33
CA ALA A 197 -17.66 -43.86 -1.55
C ALA A 197 -17.52 -44.52 -2.94
N ASN A 198 -16.79 -45.64 -3.00
CA ASN A 198 -17.38 -46.99 -2.94
C ASN A 198 -16.35 -48.07 -3.38
N GLY A 199 -16.43 -49.27 -2.78
CA GLY A 199 -15.95 -50.49 -3.45
C GLY A 199 -15.03 -51.42 -2.68
N SER A 200 -15.43 -51.90 -1.50
CA SER A 200 -14.94 -53.19 -0.99
C SER A 200 -15.70 -54.32 -1.69
N ARG A 201 -14.99 -55.21 -2.39
CA ARG A 201 -15.28 -56.65 -2.47
C ARG A 201 -14.08 -57.41 -2.99
#